data_AF-A0A0R3TDT8-F1
#
_entry.id   AF-A0A0R3TDT8-F1
#
_cell.length_a   1.000
_cell.length_b   1.000
_cell.length_c   1.000
_cell.angle_alpha   90.00
_cell.angle_beta   90.00
_cell.angle_gamma   90.00
#
_symmetry.space_group_name_H-M   'P 1'
#
loop_
_entity.id
_entity.type
_entity.pdbx_description
1 polymer ?
#
loop_
_entity_poly.entity_id
_entity_poly.type
_entity_poly.pdbx_seq_one_letter_code
_entity_poly.pdbx_strand_id
1 'polypeptide(L)'
;MPRGNLLLLTLGKLSCCASLLECMATANVPSTLVKCLYIFLDLPAVLTSEAANNRAQLQRKFAQLLQHVCLSSVAVEEMVNADALRHLFSAAVDPCQLANAFWRKSSCMILTTLAQNCLTSHVVQYIHDTGCITDYVERLQQMQLPKSDSLEAFISLFQILSESCLTSSQLLDDFHTAGGYNTISDYLLK
;
A
#
# COMPACT_ATOMS: atom_id res chain seq x y z
N MET A 1 -15.06 -16.73 18.12
CA MET A 1 -14.12 -15.86 17.37
C MET A 1 -14.30 -16.12 15.88
N PRO A 2 -14.51 -15.10 15.04
CA PRO A 2 -14.55 -15.29 13.58
C PRO A 2 -13.23 -15.91 13.12
N ARG A 3 -13.28 -16.92 12.23
CA ARG A 3 -12.08 -17.67 11.77
C ARG A 3 -10.99 -16.77 11.20
N GLY A 4 -11.37 -15.68 10.51
CA GLY A 4 -10.42 -14.70 9.96
C GLY A 4 -9.60 -13.94 11.02
N ASN A 5 -10.21 -13.61 12.17
CA ASN A 5 -9.48 -12.95 13.26
C ASN A 5 -8.43 -13.87 13.89
N LEU A 6 -8.71 -15.17 13.96
CA LEU A 6 -7.74 -16.15 14.45
C LEU A 6 -6.55 -16.27 13.48
N LEU A 7 -6.81 -16.30 12.17
CA LEU A 7 -5.76 -16.31 11.15
C LEU A 7 -4.84 -15.11 11.28
N LEU A 8 -5.38 -13.89 11.34
CA LEU A 8 -4.57 -12.66 11.47
C LEU A 8 -3.74 -12.64 12.77
N LEU A 9 -4.30 -13.17 13.86
CA LEU A 9 -3.56 -13.30 15.12
C LEU A 9 -2.41 -14.30 15.00
N THR A 10 -2.62 -15.44 14.33
CA THR A 10 -1.57 -16.43 14.09
C THR A 10 -0.48 -15.85 13.21
N LEU A 11 -0.84 -15.18 12.10
CA LEU A 11 0.13 -14.53 11.21
C LEU A 11 0.92 -13.43 11.94
N GLY A 12 0.26 -12.63 12.80
CA GLY A 12 0.95 -11.62 13.62
C GLY A 12 1.91 -12.19 14.65
N LYS A 13 1.68 -13.43 15.11
CA LYS A 13 2.65 -14.15 15.96
C LYS A 13 3.80 -14.73 15.15
N LEU A 14 3.52 -15.19 13.93
CA LEU A 14 4.55 -15.72 13.03
C LEU A 14 5.48 -14.61 12.54
N SER A 15 5.00 -13.38 12.40
CA SER A 15 5.85 -12.25 11.97
C SER A 15 6.83 -11.72 13.04
N CYS A 16 7.09 -12.46 14.13
CA CYS A 16 7.86 -11.97 15.28
C CYS A 16 9.39 -11.99 15.08
N CYS A 17 9.91 -12.76 14.13
CA CYS A 17 11.34 -12.84 13.84
C CYS A 17 11.61 -13.10 12.36
N ALA A 18 12.87 -12.83 11.94
CA ALA A 18 13.28 -12.93 10.55
C ALA A 18 13.06 -14.32 9.93
N SER A 19 13.42 -15.40 10.64
CA SER A 19 13.29 -16.77 10.11
C SER A 19 11.84 -17.19 9.88
N LEU A 20 10.91 -16.74 10.73
CA LEU A 20 9.49 -17.00 10.52
C LEU A 20 8.89 -16.10 9.43
N LEU A 21 9.39 -14.87 9.26
CA LEU A 21 9.04 -14.02 8.11
C LEU A 21 9.53 -14.62 6.79
N GLU A 22 10.72 -15.21 6.75
CA GLU A 22 11.21 -15.99 5.60
C GLU A 22 10.31 -17.19 5.29
N CYS A 23 9.84 -17.90 6.32
CA CYS A 23 8.88 -18.98 6.15
C CYS A 23 7.54 -18.46 5.60
N MET A 24 7.07 -17.30 6.08
CA MET A 24 5.87 -16.64 5.56
C MET A 24 6.03 -16.22 4.10
N ALA A 25 7.19 -15.65 3.73
CA ALA A 25 7.52 -15.29 2.36
C ALA A 25 7.56 -16.52 1.45
N THR A 26 8.22 -17.60 1.88
CA THR A 26 8.24 -18.88 1.14
C THR A 26 6.83 -19.43 0.89
N ALA A 27 5.90 -19.14 1.80
CA ALA A 27 4.48 -19.51 1.68
C ALA A 27 3.61 -18.48 0.95
N ASN A 28 4.20 -17.45 0.34
CA ASN A 28 3.52 -16.35 -0.38
C ASN A 28 2.51 -15.56 0.49
N VAL A 29 2.71 -15.53 1.80
CA VAL A 29 1.82 -14.81 2.71
C VAL A 29 1.86 -13.29 2.45
N PRO A 30 3.02 -12.63 2.30
CA PRO A 30 3.07 -11.18 2.09
C PRO A 30 2.32 -10.75 0.82
N SER A 31 2.59 -11.37 -0.33
CA SER A 31 1.88 -11.09 -1.59
C SER A 31 0.39 -11.39 -1.51
N THR A 32 -0.01 -12.45 -0.80
CA THR A 32 -1.43 -12.76 -0.56
C THR A 32 -2.11 -11.67 0.27
N LEU A 33 -1.46 -11.14 1.31
CA LEU A 33 -1.99 -10.03 2.10
C LEU A 33 -2.18 -8.78 1.24
N VAL A 34 -1.21 -8.41 0.39
CA VAL A 34 -1.38 -7.26 -0.51
C VAL A 34 -2.56 -7.46 -1.46
N LYS A 35 -2.70 -8.65 -2.05
CA LYS A 35 -3.82 -8.98 -2.94
C LYS A 35 -5.17 -8.93 -2.20
N CYS A 36 -5.23 -9.42 -0.96
CA CYS A 36 -6.42 -9.30 -0.12
C CYS A 36 -6.79 -7.83 0.16
N LEU A 37 -5.81 -6.99 0.49
CA LEU A 37 -6.03 -5.56 0.71
C LEU A 37 -6.68 -4.92 -0.52
N TYR A 38 -6.16 -5.22 -1.71
CA TYR A 38 -6.67 -4.67 -2.95
C TYR A 38 -8.13 -5.09 -3.19
N ILE A 39 -8.46 -6.38 -3.00
CA ILE A 39 -9.83 -6.89 -3.08
C ILE A 39 -10.75 -6.23 -2.02
N PHE A 40 -10.21 -5.85 -0.86
CA PHE A 40 -11.01 -5.24 0.20
C PHE A 40 -11.54 -3.83 -0.12
N LEU A 41 -11.03 -3.20 -1.18
CA LEU A 41 -11.53 -1.93 -1.72
C LEU A 41 -12.94 -2.05 -2.31
N ASP A 42 -13.37 -3.27 -2.68
CA ASP A 42 -14.67 -3.56 -3.29
C ASP A 42 -15.67 -4.21 -2.34
N LEU A 43 -15.32 -4.36 -1.07
CA LEU A 43 -16.24 -4.97 -0.11
C LEU A 43 -17.49 -4.10 0.07
N PRO A 44 -18.69 -4.71 0.16
CA PRO A 44 -19.93 -3.97 0.29
C PRO A 44 -20.01 -3.18 1.59
N ALA A 45 -20.84 -2.12 1.58
CA ALA A 45 -21.17 -1.36 2.77
C ALA A 45 -21.83 -2.26 3.83
N VAL A 46 -21.54 -1.96 5.09
CA VAL A 46 -22.03 -2.74 6.22
C VAL A 46 -23.30 -2.10 6.78
N LEU A 47 -24.34 -2.90 7.01
CA LEU A 47 -25.67 -2.41 7.37
C LEU A 47 -25.97 -2.45 8.88
N THR A 48 -25.18 -3.20 9.67
CA THR A 48 -25.42 -3.36 11.12
C THR A 48 -24.23 -2.85 11.93
N SER A 49 -24.51 -2.33 13.13
CA SER A 49 -23.47 -1.86 14.06
C SER A 49 -22.49 -2.97 14.45
N GLU A 50 -22.99 -4.19 14.67
CA GLU A 50 -22.13 -5.34 14.99
C GLU A 50 -21.17 -5.68 13.84
N ALA A 51 -21.67 -5.72 12.61
CA ALA A 51 -20.82 -5.99 11.46
C ALA A 51 -19.82 -4.84 11.21
N ALA A 52 -20.21 -3.59 11.48
CA ALA A 52 -19.32 -2.44 11.38
C ALA A 52 -18.17 -2.53 12.40
N ASN A 53 -18.47 -2.92 13.64
CA ASN A 53 -17.47 -3.16 14.68
C ASN A 53 -16.51 -4.31 14.31
N ASN A 54 -17.06 -5.41 13.79
CA ASN A 54 -16.26 -6.54 13.31
C ASN A 54 -15.35 -6.11 12.15
N ARG A 55 -15.86 -5.29 11.22
CA ARG A 55 -15.07 -4.74 10.12
C ARG A 55 -13.96 -3.81 10.59
N ALA A 56 -14.25 -2.92 11.54
CA ALA A 56 -13.24 -2.03 12.13
C ALA A 56 -12.13 -2.81 12.87
N GLN A 57 -12.47 -3.94 13.50
CA GLN A 57 -11.47 -4.81 14.12
C GLN A 57 -10.59 -5.51 13.07
N LEU A 58 -11.21 -6.04 12.01
CA LEU A 58 -10.48 -6.65 10.88
C LEU A 58 -9.52 -5.65 10.25
N GLN A 59 -10.03 -4.46 9.91
CA GLN A 59 -9.30 -3.34 9.36
C GLN A 59 -8.02 -3.02 10.14
N ARG A 60 -8.14 -2.80 11.45
CA ARG A 60 -6.99 -2.50 12.30
C ARG A 60 -5.96 -3.63 12.35
N LYS A 61 -6.40 -4.86 12.61
CA LYS A 61 -5.49 -6.02 12.72
C LYS A 61 -4.78 -6.30 11.41
N PHE A 62 -5.50 -6.19 10.29
CA PHE A 62 -4.96 -6.43 8.97
C PHE A 62 -3.92 -5.37 8.60
N ALA A 63 -4.25 -4.08 8.76
CA ALA A 63 -3.34 -2.98 8.46
C ALA A 63 -2.06 -3.08 9.31
N GLN A 64 -2.20 -3.35 10.61
CA GLN A 64 -1.05 -3.55 11.52
C GLN A 64 -0.15 -4.71 11.09
N LEU A 65 -0.76 -5.85 10.72
CA LEU A 65 0.00 -7.01 10.25
C LEU A 65 0.77 -6.69 8.97
N LEU A 66 0.08 -6.16 7.95
CA LEU A 66 0.71 -5.90 6.66
C LEU A 66 1.77 -4.81 6.76
N GLN A 67 1.52 -3.75 7.55
CA GLN A 67 2.53 -2.72 7.83
C GLN A 67 3.78 -3.30 8.49
N HIS A 68 3.61 -4.19 9.48
CA HIS A 68 4.73 -4.87 10.15
C HIS A 68 5.50 -5.80 9.19
N VAL A 69 4.80 -6.53 8.33
CA VAL A 69 5.42 -7.38 7.30
C VAL A 69 6.24 -6.54 6.31
N CYS A 70 5.78 -5.33 5.95
CA CYS A 70 6.50 -4.40 5.08
C CYS A 70 7.74 -3.73 5.73
N LEU A 71 8.08 -4.05 6.98
CA LEU A 71 9.37 -3.70 7.59
C LEU A 71 10.48 -4.72 7.23
N SER A 72 10.14 -5.83 6.58
CA SER A 72 11.07 -6.88 6.20
C SER A 72 11.36 -6.84 4.71
N SER A 73 12.63 -6.65 4.35
CA SER A 73 13.06 -6.69 2.95
C SER A 73 12.70 -8.03 2.30
N VAL A 74 12.93 -9.16 2.98
CA VAL A 74 12.54 -10.50 2.47
C VAL A 74 11.07 -10.57 2.07
N ALA A 75 10.18 -9.99 2.88
CA ALA A 75 8.77 -10.00 2.59
C ALA A 75 8.42 -9.07 1.41
N VAL A 76 9.04 -7.90 1.32
CA VAL A 76 8.81 -6.95 0.20
C VAL A 76 9.37 -7.49 -1.11
N GLU A 77 10.55 -8.11 -1.07
CA GLU A 77 11.17 -8.80 -2.21
C GLU A 77 10.27 -9.94 -2.71
N GLU A 78 9.63 -10.70 -1.81
CA GLU A 78 8.61 -11.68 -2.20
C GLU A 78 7.42 -11.03 -2.91
N MET A 79 6.90 -9.90 -2.40
CA MET A 79 5.80 -9.19 -3.05
C MET A 79 6.16 -8.70 -4.45
N VAL A 80 7.41 -8.27 -4.67
CA VAL A 80 7.94 -7.87 -5.99
C VAL A 80 7.99 -9.09 -6.91
N ASN A 81 8.61 -10.18 -6.47
CA ASN A 81 8.73 -11.41 -7.25
C ASN A 81 7.37 -12.01 -7.62
N ALA A 82 6.36 -11.84 -6.77
CA ALA A 82 4.99 -12.30 -6.99
C ALA A 82 4.09 -11.30 -7.74
N ASP A 83 4.67 -10.20 -8.25
CA ASP A 83 3.98 -9.09 -8.93
C ASP A 83 2.79 -8.52 -8.13
N ALA A 84 2.92 -8.54 -6.80
CA ALA A 84 1.88 -8.14 -5.89
C ALA A 84 2.01 -6.67 -5.47
N LEU A 85 3.23 -6.14 -5.39
CA LEU A 85 3.49 -4.80 -4.86
C LEU A 85 2.72 -3.69 -5.61
N ARG A 86 2.59 -3.78 -6.94
CA ARG A 86 1.80 -2.82 -7.73
C ARG A 86 0.34 -2.66 -7.27
N HIS A 87 -0.25 -3.69 -6.66
CA HIS A 87 -1.62 -3.61 -6.15
C HIS A 87 -1.70 -2.68 -4.93
N LEU A 88 -0.63 -2.54 -4.16
CA LEU A 88 -0.57 -1.60 -3.04
C LEU A 88 -0.52 -0.14 -3.53
N PHE A 89 0.25 0.13 -4.60
CA PHE A 89 0.23 1.41 -5.31
C PHE A 89 -1.16 1.72 -5.84
N SER A 90 -1.75 0.76 -6.55
CA SER A 90 -3.12 0.87 -7.05
C SER A 90 -4.15 1.13 -5.95
N ALA A 91 -3.99 0.51 -4.78
CA ALA A 91 -4.92 0.65 -3.66
C ALA A 91 -4.87 2.04 -3.01
N ALA A 92 -3.69 2.67 -2.95
CA ALA A 92 -3.49 3.98 -2.34
C ALA A 92 -4.18 5.12 -3.09
N VAL A 93 -4.44 4.94 -4.39
CA VAL A 93 -5.15 5.91 -5.26
C VAL A 93 -6.41 5.33 -5.87
N ASP A 94 -7.05 4.39 -5.19
CA ASP A 94 -8.28 3.78 -5.67
C ASP A 94 -9.51 4.67 -5.42
N PRO A 95 -10.41 4.87 -6.40
CA PRO A 95 -11.66 5.61 -6.22
C PRO A 95 -12.73 4.81 -5.47
N CYS A 96 -12.33 3.99 -4.49
CA CYS A 96 -13.22 3.15 -3.71
C CYS A 96 -14.26 3.96 -2.94
N GLN A 97 -15.38 3.29 -2.65
CA GLN A 97 -16.48 3.86 -1.86
C GLN A 97 -15.98 4.39 -0.50
N LEU A 98 -16.64 5.42 0.04
CA LEU A 98 -16.26 6.03 1.33
C LEU A 98 -16.19 5.01 2.48
N ALA A 99 -17.04 3.98 2.46
CA ALA A 99 -17.01 2.89 3.44
C ALA A 99 -15.68 2.09 3.43
N ASN A 100 -14.93 2.17 2.32
CA ASN A 100 -13.68 1.47 2.08
C ASN A 100 -12.46 2.40 2.13
N ALA A 101 -12.66 3.70 2.41
CA ALA A 101 -11.58 4.70 2.49
C ALA A 101 -10.47 4.33 3.49
N PHE A 102 -10.81 3.58 4.56
CA PHE A 102 -9.81 3.04 5.49
C PHE A 102 -8.74 2.19 4.78
N TRP A 103 -9.13 1.35 3.82
CA TRP A 103 -8.21 0.46 3.11
C TRP A 103 -7.27 1.26 2.20
N ARG A 104 -7.80 2.26 1.50
CA ARG A 104 -7.00 3.22 0.73
C ARG A 104 -5.98 3.94 1.62
N LYS A 105 -6.43 4.58 2.71
CA LYS A 105 -5.53 5.28 3.65
C LYS A 105 -4.47 4.36 4.25
N SER A 106 -4.85 3.13 4.60
CA SER A 106 -3.91 2.12 5.10
C SER A 106 -2.86 1.76 4.06
N SER A 107 -3.23 1.70 2.78
CA SER A 107 -2.28 1.46 1.68
C SER A 107 -1.24 2.56 1.59
N CYS A 108 -1.65 3.83 1.68
CA CYS A 108 -0.71 4.96 1.73
C CYS A 108 0.28 4.82 2.90
N MET A 109 -0.22 4.50 4.10
CA MET A 109 0.63 4.30 5.28
C MET A 109 1.63 3.13 5.13
N ILE A 110 1.18 2.02 4.53
CA ILE A 110 2.03 0.85 4.29
C ILE A 110 3.09 1.19 3.23
N LEU A 111 2.75 1.93 2.17
CA LEU A 111 3.71 2.43 1.18
C LEU A 111 4.77 3.34 1.81
N THR A 112 4.37 4.27 2.68
CA THR A 112 5.31 5.12 3.44
C THR A 112 6.26 4.27 4.29
N THR A 113 5.72 3.23 4.95
CA THR A 113 6.52 2.32 5.78
C THR A 113 7.53 1.55 4.92
N LEU A 114 7.09 1.01 3.78
CA LEU A 114 7.95 0.30 2.84
C LEU A 114 9.04 1.23 2.28
N ALA A 115 8.68 2.44 1.86
CA ALA A 115 9.62 3.42 1.32
C ALA A 115 10.78 3.71 2.29
N GLN A 116 10.46 3.87 3.58
CA GLN A 116 11.44 4.18 4.62
C GLN A 116 12.35 3.02 5.02
N ASN A 117 11.94 1.76 4.77
CA ASN A 117 12.60 0.60 5.37
C ASN A 117 13.09 -0.43 4.35
N CYS A 118 12.46 -0.51 3.17
CA CYS A 118 12.58 -1.65 2.26
C CYS A 118 12.62 -1.24 0.78
N LEU A 119 12.99 0.00 0.47
CA LEU A 119 13.15 0.48 -0.90
C LEU A 119 14.53 0.12 -1.46
N THR A 120 14.77 -1.19 -1.63
CA THR A 120 16.02 -1.70 -2.21
C THR A 120 16.13 -1.34 -3.70
N SER A 121 17.33 -1.44 -4.29
CA SER A 121 17.50 -1.21 -5.73
C SER A 121 16.62 -2.13 -6.59
N HIS A 122 16.37 -3.37 -6.14
CA HIS A 122 15.47 -4.29 -6.83
C HIS A 122 14.02 -3.81 -6.79
N VAL A 123 13.55 -3.33 -5.63
CA VAL A 123 12.21 -2.77 -5.46
C VAL A 123 12.04 -1.49 -6.29
N VAL A 124 13.04 -0.59 -6.30
CA VAL A 124 13.02 0.62 -7.14
C VAL A 124 12.92 0.25 -8.63
N GLN A 125 13.73 -0.71 -9.08
CA GLN A 125 13.71 -1.17 -10.46
C GLN A 125 12.34 -1.76 -10.84
N TYR A 126 11.75 -2.58 -9.95
CA TYR A 126 10.40 -3.12 -10.17
C TYR A 126 9.35 -2.01 -10.28
N ILE A 127 9.38 -1.00 -9.40
CA ILE A 127 8.42 0.13 -9.43
C ILE A 127 8.51 0.87 -10.77
N HIS A 128 9.73 1.07 -11.28
CA HIS A 128 9.96 1.66 -12.60
C HIS A 128 9.43 0.77 -13.73
N ASP A 129 9.88 -0.49 -13.78
CA ASP A 129 9.56 -1.43 -14.87
C ASP A 129 8.06 -1.69 -14.98
N THR A 130 7.33 -1.63 -13.86
CA THR A 130 5.88 -1.81 -13.82
C THR A 130 5.08 -0.52 -14.00
N GLY A 131 5.73 0.64 -14.16
CA GLY A 131 5.05 1.92 -14.38
C GLY A 131 4.26 2.42 -13.17
N CYS A 132 4.57 1.93 -11.96
CA CYS A 132 3.77 2.20 -10.77
C CYS A 132 3.60 3.70 -10.47
N ILE A 133 4.64 4.52 -10.70
CA ILE A 133 4.59 5.98 -10.46
C ILE A 133 3.68 6.67 -11.48
N THR A 134 3.79 6.31 -12.75
CA THR A 134 2.96 6.87 -13.83
C THR A 134 1.49 6.61 -13.56
N ASP A 135 1.12 5.33 -13.32
CA ASP A 135 -0.24 4.93 -12.99
C ASP A 135 -0.78 5.67 -11.75
N TYR A 136 0.08 5.84 -10.73
CA TYR A 136 -0.29 6.53 -9.50
C TYR A 136 -0.65 8.00 -9.75
N VAL A 137 0.17 8.71 -10.54
CA VAL A 137 -0.04 10.12 -10.88
C VAL A 137 -1.27 10.29 -11.76
N GLU A 138 -1.47 9.45 -12.78
CA GLU A 138 -2.67 9.49 -13.63
C GLU A 138 -3.94 9.29 -12.82
N ARG A 139 -3.94 8.33 -11.88
CA ARG A 139 -5.05 8.11 -10.97
C ARG A 139 -5.30 9.33 -10.11
N LEU A 140 -4.26 9.93 -9.51
CA LEU A 140 -4.38 11.16 -8.70
C LEU A 140 -5.07 12.30 -9.46
N GLN A 141 -4.74 12.49 -10.74
CA GLN A 141 -5.37 13.50 -11.58
C GLN A 141 -6.87 13.25 -11.79
N GLN A 142 -7.28 11.98 -11.82
CA GLN A 142 -8.68 11.56 -11.99
C GLN A 142 -9.45 11.52 -10.67
N MET A 143 -8.76 11.48 -9.52
CA MET A 143 -9.40 11.40 -8.20
C MET A 143 -10.23 12.66 -7.91
N GLN A 144 -11.55 12.52 -7.92
CA GLN A 144 -12.46 13.52 -7.36
C GLN A 144 -12.70 13.28 -5.87
N LEU A 145 -11.62 13.18 -5.09
CA LEU A 145 -11.70 12.94 -3.66
C LEU A 145 -11.75 14.23 -2.83
N PRO A 146 -12.25 14.16 -1.59
CA PRO A 146 -12.02 15.22 -0.61
C PRO A 146 -10.52 15.49 -0.46
N LYS A 147 -10.13 16.77 -0.36
CA LYS A 147 -8.71 17.18 -0.27
C LYS A 147 -7.91 16.39 0.77
N SER A 148 -8.51 16.04 1.92
CA SER A 148 -7.84 15.25 2.96
C SER A 148 -7.35 13.89 2.47
N ASP A 149 -8.12 13.21 1.62
CA ASP A 149 -7.78 11.87 1.15
C ASP A 149 -6.69 11.89 0.08
N SER A 150 -6.69 12.92 -0.76
CA SER A 150 -5.61 13.18 -1.72
C SER A 150 -4.29 13.49 -1.01
N LEU A 151 -4.33 14.18 0.13
CA LEU A 151 -3.12 14.52 0.90
C LEU A 151 -2.34 13.29 1.33
N GLU A 152 -3.01 12.24 1.82
CA GLU A 152 -2.32 11.01 2.26
C GLU A 152 -1.69 10.26 1.07
N ALA A 153 -2.36 10.27 -0.08
CA ALA A 153 -1.81 9.72 -1.31
C ALA A 153 -0.57 10.51 -1.78
N PHE A 154 -0.58 11.84 -1.72
CA PHE A 154 0.61 12.67 -1.99
C PHE A 154 1.75 12.41 -1.00
N ILE A 155 1.47 12.31 0.31
CA ILE A 155 2.49 12.04 1.34
C ILE A 155 3.20 10.72 1.04
N SER A 156 2.45 9.66 0.74
CA SER A 156 3.06 8.36 0.43
C SER A 156 3.87 8.38 -0.87
N LEU A 157 3.38 9.04 -1.93
CA LEU A 157 4.12 9.23 -3.18
C LEU A 157 5.43 9.99 -2.94
N PHE A 158 5.38 11.11 -2.20
CA PHE A 158 6.57 11.89 -1.88
C PHE A 158 7.57 11.13 -1.04
N GLN A 159 7.11 10.29 -0.10
CA GLN A 159 8.01 9.43 0.65
C GLN A 159 8.76 8.48 -0.29
N ILE A 160 8.06 7.82 -1.22
CA ILE A 160 8.67 6.90 -2.19
C ILE A 160 9.72 7.63 -3.04
N LEU A 161 9.35 8.79 -3.59
CA LEU A 161 10.26 9.58 -4.42
C LEU A 161 11.49 10.04 -3.62
N SER A 162 11.28 10.60 -2.43
CA SER A 162 12.35 11.09 -1.56
C SER A 162 13.33 9.98 -1.17
N GLU A 163 12.83 8.81 -0.75
CA GLU A 163 13.68 7.69 -0.36
C GLU A 163 14.38 7.07 -1.57
N SER A 164 13.73 6.99 -2.73
CA SER A 164 14.34 6.44 -3.94
C SER A 164 15.54 7.27 -4.41
N CYS A 165 15.43 8.61 -4.32
CA CYS A 165 16.47 9.57 -4.72
C CYS A 165 17.78 9.42 -3.92
N LEU A 166 17.77 8.74 -2.78
CA LEU A 166 19.00 8.39 -2.05
C LEU A 166 19.87 7.41 -2.83
N THR A 167 19.30 6.68 -3.79
CA THR A 167 19.98 5.66 -4.61
C THR A 167 19.86 5.88 -6.11
N SER A 168 18.73 6.40 -6.60
CA SER A 168 18.46 6.62 -8.04
C SER A 168 17.41 7.72 -8.23
N SER A 169 17.57 8.56 -9.27
CA SER A 169 16.58 9.57 -9.65
C SER A 169 15.45 9.03 -10.53
N GLN A 170 15.51 7.75 -10.93
CA GLN A 170 14.64 7.18 -11.96
C GLN A 170 13.14 7.34 -11.67
N LEU A 171 12.70 7.10 -10.43
CA LEU A 171 11.29 7.28 -10.07
C LEU A 171 10.86 8.77 -10.07
N LEU A 172 11.80 9.69 -9.82
CA LEU A 172 11.55 11.12 -9.94
C LEU A 172 11.40 11.53 -11.42
N ASP A 173 12.17 10.92 -12.31
CA ASP A 173 12.07 11.12 -13.76
C ASP A 173 10.73 10.56 -14.29
N ASP A 174 10.29 9.40 -13.80
CA ASP A 174 8.96 8.83 -14.09
C ASP A 174 7.85 9.78 -13.63
N PHE A 175 7.97 10.30 -12.40
CA PHE A 175 7.03 11.27 -11.83
C PHE A 175 6.96 12.56 -12.66
N HIS A 176 8.10 13.09 -13.10
CA HIS A 176 8.17 14.26 -13.98
C HIS A 176 7.44 13.98 -15.30
N THR A 177 7.75 12.84 -15.93
CA THR A 177 7.20 12.44 -17.23
C THR A 177 5.68 12.23 -17.17
N ALA A 178 5.16 11.74 -16.04
CA ALA A 178 3.73 11.58 -15.80
C ALA A 178 2.98 12.90 -15.52
N GLY A 179 3.66 14.06 -15.58
CA GLY A 179 3.05 15.36 -15.27
C GLY A 179 2.83 15.58 -13.78
N GLY A 180 3.62 14.93 -12.93
CA GLY A 180 3.48 14.99 -11.48
C GLY A 180 3.58 16.40 -10.90
N TYR A 181 4.50 17.24 -11.39
CA TYR A 181 4.63 18.63 -10.93
C TYR A 181 3.37 19.46 -11.20
N ASN A 182 2.78 19.32 -12.40
CA ASN A 182 1.51 19.97 -12.74
C ASN A 182 0.38 19.49 -11.81
N THR A 183 0.36 18.18 -11.54
CA THR A 183 -0.64 17.57 -10.63
C THR A 183 -0.58 18.17 -9.22
N ILE A 184 0.63 18.39 -8.69
CA ILE A 184 0.81 19.03 -7.37
C ILE A 184 0.42 20.50 -7.43
N SER A 185 0.87 21.24 -8.45
CA SER A 185 0.52 22.65 -8.60
C SER A 185 -0.99 22.84 -8.64
N ASP A 186 -1.69 22.03 -9.43
CA ASP A 186 -3.15 22.06 -9.50
C ASP A 186 -3.81 21.75 -8.15
N TYR A 187 -3.26 20.80 -7.39
CA TYR A 187 -3.77 20.44 -6.07
C TYR A 187 -3.56 21.55 -5.02
N LEU A 188 -2.40 22.22 -5.03
CA LEU A 188 -2.07 23.27 -4.07
C LEU A 188 -2.76 24.61 -4.37
N LEU A 189 -3.04 24.89 -5.65
CA LEU A 189 -3.60 26.16 -6.11
C LEU A 189 -5.14 26.17 -6.18
N LYS A 190 -5.79 25.00 -6.14
CA LYS A 190 -7.25 24.86 -6.02
C LYS A 190 -7.65 24.66 -4.55
#